data_AF-A0A1Q9MYZ4-F1
#
_entry.id   AF-A0A1Q9MYZ4-F1
#
_cell.length_a   1.000
_cell.length_b   1.000
_cell.length_c   1.000
_cell.angle_alpha   90.00
_cell.angle_beta   90.00
_cell.angle_gamma   90.00
#
_symmetry.space_group_name_H-M   'P 1'
#
loop_
_entity.id
_entity.type
_entity.pdbx_description
1 polymer ?
#
loop_
_entity_poly.entity_id
_entity_poly.type
_entity_poly.pdbx_seq_one_letter_code
_entity_poly.pdbx_strand_id
1 'polypeptide(L)'
;MSEKVPIKNRSEIVFIYDVRENNPNGDPLAENRPRIDEETKTCFVTDVRLKRTIRDYLQQHEGQVILIGDFEKDDGTIKMAKDRAEELGVIGAGKDGERVLLKQCIDARLFGCALPLGEGVRSLQITGPVQF
;
A
#
# COMPACT_ATOMS: atom_id res chain seq x y z
N MET A 1 8.33 17.78 14.32
CA MET A 1 8.15 17.10 13.02
C MET A 1 8.15 18.16 11.93
N SER A 2 9.06 18.05 10.95
CA SER A 2 9.20 19.05 9.90
C SER A 2 7.96 19.09 8.99
N GLU A 3 7.57 20.30 8.59
CA GLU A 3 6.52 20.52 7.62
C GLU A 3 6.93 19.89 6.27
N LYS A 4 6.07 19.06 5.68
CA LYS A 4 6.37 18.37 4.42
C LYS A 4 6.08 19.32 3.27
N VAL A 5 7.13 19.72 2.56
CA VAL A 5 7.02 20.61 1.39
C VAL A 5 6.32 19.88 0.25
N PRO A 6 5.27 20.45 -0.36
CA PRO A 6 4.61 19.87 -1.52
C PRO A 6 5.57 19.66 -2.69
N ILE A 7 5.41 18.54 -3.41
CA ILE A 7 6.16 18.26 -4.64
C ILE A 7 5.74 19.29 -5.71
N LYS A 8 6.71 19.96 -6.33
CA LYS A 8 6.45 21.02 -7.33
C LYS A 8 6.37 20.52 -8.77
N ASN A 9 6.93 19.36 -9.05
CA ASN A 9 7.09 18.82 -10.40
C ASN A 9 6.47 17.43 -10.50
N ARG A 10 5.91 17.11 -11.67
CA ARG A 10 5.63 15.71 -12.05
C ARG A 10 6.95 15.05 -12.44
N SER A 11 7.13 13.80 -12.05
CA SER A 11 8.33 13.02 -12.37
C SER A 11 7.93 11.67 -12.95
N GLU A 12 8.82 11.13 -13.77
CA GLU A 12 8.72 9.77 -14.32
C GLU A 12 9.95 8.99 -13.87
N ILE A 13 9.78 7.72 -13.55
CA ILE A 13 10.85 6.84 -13.08
C ILE A 13 10.79 5.56 -13.90
N VAL A 14 11.91 5.21 -14.52
CA VAL A 14 12.13 3.88 -15.10
C VAL A 14 12.89 3.07 -14.05
N PHE A 15 12.21 2.09 -13.46
CA PHE A 15 12.79 1.20 -12.46
C PHE A 15 13.07 -0.17 -13.09
N ILE A 16 14.34 -0.56 -13.12
CA ILE A 16 14.80 -1.83 -13.69
C ILE A 16 15.46 -2.62 -12.58
N TYR A 17 15.06 -3.88 -12.43
CA TYR A 17 15.70 -4.85 -11.55
C TYR A 17 15.68 -6.21 -12.24
N ASP A 18 16.65 -7.05 -11.89
CA ASP A 18 16.70 -8.44 -12.30
C ASP A 18 16.56 -9.37 -11.09
N VAL A 19 16.26 -10.63 -11.38
CA VAL A 19 16.22 -11.69 -10.38
C VAL A 19 16.86 -12.93 -10.97
N ARG A 20 17.53 -13.73 -10.13
CA ARG A 20 18.14 -15.00 -10.52
C ARG A 20 17.61 -16.11 -9.65
N GLU A 21 17.18 -17.21 -10.27
CA GLU A 21 16.67 -18.41 -9.59
C GLU A 21 15.60 -18.08 -8.54
N ASN A 22 14.71 -17.15 -8.87
CA ASN A 22 13.71 -16.61 -7.95
C ASN A 22 12.33 -16.52 -8.61
N ASN A 23 11.30 -16.37 -7.78
CA ASN A 23 9.94 -16.10 -8.21
C ASN A 23 9.55 -14.66 -7.82
N PRO A 24 9.64 -13.70 -8.75
CA PRO A 24 9.47 -12.28 -8.42
C PRO A 24 8.01 -11.93 -8.07
N ASN A 25 7.05 -12.63 -8.67
CA ASN A 25 5.63 -12.48 -8.40
C ASN A 25 4.92 -13.82 -8.66
N GLY A 26 4.61 -14.54 -7.59
CA GLY A 26 3.82 -15.77 -7.69
C GLY A 26 2.37 -15.50 -8.05
N ASP A 27 1.76 -16.44 -8.77
CA ASP A 27 0.34 -16.47 -9.09
C ASP A 27 -0.43 -17.40 -8.14
N PRO A 28 -1.34 -16.88 -7.29
CA PRO A 28 -2.12 -17.71 -6.40
C PRO A 28 -3.05 -18.69 -7.13
N LEU A 29 -3.38 -18.43 -8.41
CA LEU A 29 -4.21 -19.32 -9.23
C LEU A 29 -3.41 -20.41 -9.95
N ALA A 30 -2.08 -20.32 -9.95
CA ALA A 30 -1.21 -21.25 -10.65
C ALA A 30 -0.14 -21.87 -9.74
N GLU A 31 -0.55 -22.32 -8.55
CA GLU A 31 0.32 -22.98 -7.56
C GLU A 31 1.55 -22.13 -7.19
N ASN A 32 1.35 -20.80 -7.12
CA ASN A 32 2.40 -19.84 -6.83
C ASN A 32 3.56 -19.86 -7.84
N ARG A 33 3.39 -20.39 -9.06
CA ARG A 33 4.37 -20.22 -10.15
C ARG A 33 4.52 -18.74 -10.53
N PRO A 34 5.65 -18.32 -11.15
CA PRO A 34 5.77 -16.96 -11.66
C PRO A 34 4.58 -16.60 -12.55
N ARG A 35 4.07 -15.37 -12.40
CA ARG A 35 3.05 -14.83 -13.29
C ARG A 35 3.62 -14.71 -14.71
N ILE A 36 2.96 -15.38 -15.65
CA ILE A 36 3.32 -15.39 -17.07
C ILE A 36 2.13 -14.87 -17.86
N ASP A 37 2.39 -13.90 -18.73
CA ASP A 37 1.39 -13.41 -19.66
C ASP A 37 1.11 -14.49 -20.73
N GLU A 38 -0.17 -14.82 -20.92
CA GLU A 38 -0.54 -15.98 -21.74
C GLU A 38 -0.22 -15.80 -23.23
N GLU A 39 -0.21 -14.56 -23.73
CA GLU A 39 0.03 -14.25 -25.13
C GLU A 39 1.53 -14.16 -25.43
N THR A 40 2.24 -13.33 -24.67
CA THR A 40 3.67 -13.03 -24.88
C THR A 40 4.61 -14.03 -24.24
N LYS A 41 4.10 -14.90 -23.35
CA LYS A 41 4.87 -15.86 -22.54
C LYS A 41 5.97 -15.21 -21.69
N THR A 42 5.86 -13.92 -21.45
CA THR A 42 6.82 -13.16 -20.65
C THR A 42 6.40 -13.16 -19.18
N CYS A 43 7.36 -13.29 -18.27
CA CYS A 43 7.10 -13.13 -16.84
C CYS A 43 6.77 -11.66 -16.56
N PHE A 44 5.72 -11.39 -15.79
CA PHE A 44 5.36 -10.03 -15.39
C PHE A 44 5.26 -9.91 -13.87
N VAL A 45 5.44 -8.67 -13.41
CA VAL A 45 5.30 -8.33 -12.00
C VAL A 45 4.26 -7.24 -11.89
N THR A 46 3.28 -7.48 -11.02
CA THR A 46 2.18 -6.56 -10.80
C THR A 46 2.63 -5.33 -10.04
N ASP A 47 1.94 -4.21 -10.27
CA ASP A 47 2.14 -2.99 -9.50
C ASP A 47 1.91 -3.21 -7.99
N VAL A 48 0.90 -4.02 -7.63
CA VAL A 48 0.60 -4.36 -6.23
C VAL A 48 1.76 -5.10 -5.56
N ARG A 49 2.51 -5.93 -6.30
CA ARG A 49 3.71 -6.61 -5.79
C ARG A 49 4.83 -5.61 -5.50
N LEU A 50 5.07 -4.66 -6.40
CA LEU A 50 6.07 -3.59 -6.18
C LEU A 50 5.69 -2.70 -5.01
N LYS A 51 4.43 -2.26 -4.96
CA LYS A 51 3.90 -1.46 -3.84
C LYS A 51 4.06 -2.20 -2.51
N ARG A 52 3.87 -3.53 -2.47
CA ARG A 52 4.09 -4.33 -1.26
C ARG A 52 5.55 -4.32 -0.81
N THR A 53 6.50 -4.57 -1.72
CA THR A 53 7.94 -4.51 -1.41
C THR A 53 8.34 -3.15 -0.84
N ILE A 54 7.82 -2.05 -1.42
CA ILE A 54 8.08 -0.70 -0.93
C ILE A 54 7.48 -0.48 0.47
N ARG A 55 6.25 -0.93 0.72
CA ARG A 55 5.62 -0.83 2.05
C ARG A 55 6.42 -1.58 3.11
N ASP A 56 6.82 -2.81 2.82
CA ASP A 56 7.60 -3.64 3.73
C ASP A 56 8.92 -2.96 4.08
N TYR A 57 9.63 -2.43 3.07
CA TYR A 57 10.87 -1.68 3.29
C TYR A 57 10.65 -0.43 4.15
N LEU A 58 9.64 0.39 3.81
CA LEU A 58 9.33 1.61 4.56
C LEU A 58 8.95 1.32 6.02
N GLN A 59 8.27 0.21 6.27
CA GLN A 59 7.90 -0.20 7.63
C GLN A 59 9.08 -0.77 8.40
N GLN A 60 9.76 -1.76 7.84
CA GLN A 60 10.75 -2.58 8.55
C GLN A 60 12.10 -1.87 8.69
N HIS A 61 12.48 -1.05 7.71
CA HIS A 61 13.79 -0.41 7.67
C HIS A 61 13.73 1.10 7.92
N GLU A 62 12.66 1.79 7.50
CA GLU A 62 12.52 3.24 7.68
C GLU A 62 11.59 3.64 8.84
N GLY A 63 11.05 2.66 9.58
CA GLY A 63 10.18 2.86 10.73
C GLY A 63 8.91 3.65 10.42
N GLN A 64 8.48 3.68 9.16
CA GLN A 64 7.29 4.42 8.75
C GLN A 64 6.02 3.64 9.11
N VAL A 65 4.97 4.40 9.46
CA VAL A 65 3.64 3.82 9.66
C VAL A 65 3.00 3.55 8.31
N ILE A 66 2.50 2.34 8.11
CA ILE A 66 1.74 1.93 6.92
C ILE A 66 0.32 1.49 7.32
N LEU A 67 -0.63 1.65 6.41
CA LEU A 67 -2.01 1.20 6.54
C LEU A 67 -2.15 -0.30 6.19
N ILE A 68 -1.50 -0.73 5.10
CA ILE A 68 -1.63 -2.10 4.58
C ILE A 68 -0.35 -2.89 4.85
N GLY A 69 -0.42 -3.88 5.73
CA GLY A 69 0.68 -4.77 6.08
C GLY A 69 0.18 -6.00 6.84
N ASP A 70 1.10 -6.88 7.22
CA ASP A 70 0.77 -8.11 7.94
C ASP A 70 0.75 -7.84 9.45
N PHE A 71 -0.35 -7.25 9.91
CA PHE A 71 -0.58 -7.01 11.32
C PHE A 71 -1.52 -8.08 11.87
N GLU A 72 -1.12 -8.82 12.90
CA GLU A 72 -1.95 -9.85 13.51
C GLU A 72 -2.94 -9.25 14.52
N LYS A 73 -4.15 -9.82 14.55
CA LYS A 73 -5.15 -9.66 15.60
C LYS A 73 -4.88 -10.64 16.74
N ASP A 74 -5.57 -10.44 17.86
CA ASP A 74 -5.49 -11.32 19.03
C ASP A 74 -5.93 -12.77 18.73
N ASP A 75 -6.75 -12.97 17.69
CA ASP A 75 -7.21 -14.29 17.23
C ASP A 75 -6.28 -14.96 16.19
N GLY A 76 -5.14 -14.33 15.87
CA GLY A 76 -4.17 -14.82 14.88
C GLY A 76 -4.54 -14.52 13.41
N THR A 77 -5.65 -13.82 13.15
CA THR A 77 -5.99 -13.38 11.78
C THR A 77 -5.29 -12.06 11.42
N ILE A 78 -5.17 -11.76 10.12
CA ILE A 78 -4.57 -10.51 9.64
C ILE A 78 -5.59 -9.37 9.75
N LYS A 79 -5.16 -8.22 10.27
CA LYS A 79 -5.93 -6.98 10.33
C LYS A 79 -6.21 -6.44 8.92
N MET A 80 -7.46 -6.11 8.70
CA MET A 80 -7.88 -5.38 7.51
C MET A 80 -7.53 -3.89 7.64
N ALA A 81 -7.57 -3.18 6.51
CA ALA A 81 -7.35 -1.73 6.47
C ALA A 81 -8.25 -0.95 7.45
N LYS A 82 -9.50 -1.42 7.64
CA LYS A 82 -10.45 -0.81 8.59
C LYS A 82 -10.00 -0.97 10.04
N ASP A 83 -9.59 -2.18 10.43
CA ASP A 83 -9.09 -2.46 11.78
C ASP A 83 -7.87 -1.55 12.07
N ARG A 84 -6.96 -1.45 11.10
CA ARG A 84 -5.77 -0.61 11.23
C ARG A 84 -6.12 0.88 11.30
N ALA A 85 -7.10 1.34 10.52
CA ALA A 85 -7.56 2.72 10.55
C ALA A 85 -8.22 3.10 11.88
N GLU A 86 -8.92 2.16 12.52
CA GLU A 86 -9.50 2.36 13.84
C GLU A 86 -8.42 2.53 14.91
N GLU A 87 -7.40 1.66 14.92
CA GLU A 87 -6.24 1.77 15.83
C GLU A 87 -5.47 3.08 15.67
N LEU A 88 -5.40 3.60 14.44
CA LEU A 88 -4.73 4.86 14.13
C LEU A 88 -5.61 6.10 14.41
N GLY A 89 -6.83 5.90 14.91
CA GLY A 89 -7.79 6.96 15.22
C GLY A 89 -8.37 7.65 13.98
N VAL A 90 -8.22 7.06 12.78
CA VAL A 90 -8.71 7.63 11.52
C VAL A 90 -10.25 7.62 11.50
N ILE A 91 -10.86 6.51 11.92
CA ILE A 91 -12.32 6.37 11.97
C ILE A 91 -12.93 7.35 12.98
N GLY A 92 -12.35 7.43 14.19
CA GLY A 92 -12.82 8.33 15.26
C GLY A 92 -12.66 9.81 14.94
N ALA A 93 -11.77 10.18 14.00
CA ALA A 93 -11.59 11.56 13.55
C ALA A 93 -12.70 12.06 12.60
N GLY A 94 -13.61 11.20 12.15
CA GLY A 94 -14.74 11.57 11.31
C GLY A 94 -14.32 12.34 10.05
N LYS A 95 -14.72 13.62 9.94
CA LYS A 95 -14.39 14.48 8.79
C LYS A 95 -12.88 14.74 8.63
N ASP A 96 -12.11 14.67 9.70
CA ASP A 96 -10.66 14.86 9.68
C ASP A 96 -9.89 13.56 9.41
N GLY A 97 -10.58 12.42 9.25
CA GLY A 97 -9.97 11.11 9.05
C GLY A 97 -8.97 11.08 7.89
N GLU A 98 -9.27 11.73 6.77
CA GLU A 98 -8.34 11.83 5.63
C GLU A 98 -7.03 12.49 6.02
N ARG A 99 -7.09 13.63 6.71
CA ARG A 99 -5.90 14.37 7.16
C ARG A 99 -5.10 13.54 8.18
N VAL A 100 -5.78 12.86 9.10
CA VAL A 100 -5.14 11.99 10.09
C VAL A 100 -4.42 10.83 9.40
N LEU A 101 -5.08 10.19 8.43
CA LEU A 101 -4.52 9.09 7.66
C LEU A 101 -3.30 9.54 6.85
N LEU A 102 -3.42 10.60 6.05
CA LEU A 102 -2.35 11.10 5.18
C LEU A 102 -1.15 11.66 5.96
N LYS A 103 -1.37 12.12 7.21
CA LYS A 103 -0.28 12.55 8.08
C LYS A 103 0.53 11.35 8.57
N GLN A 104 -0.15 10.30 9.01
CA GLN A 104 0.47 9.12 9.65
C GLN A 104 0.98 8.08 8.64
N CYS A 105 0.12 7.63 7.72
CA CYS A 105 0.40 6.50 6.84
C CYS A 105 1.14 6.94 5.56
N ILE A 106 2.38 6.48 5.40
CA ILE A 106 3.18 6.81 4.20
C ILE A 106 2.61 6.16 2.94
N ASP A 107 2.10 4.95 3.03
CA ASP A 107 1.62 4.17 1.90
C ASP A 107 0.29 4.71 1.35
N ALA A 108 -0.65 5.09 2.22
CA ALA A 108 -1.86 5.81 1.83
C ALA A 108 -1.53 7.15 1.16
N ARG A 109 -0.50 7.85 1.67
CA ARG A 109 -0.03 9.12 1.08
C ARG A 109 0.66 8.94 -0.28
N LEU A 110 1.36 7.84 -0.52
CA LEU A 110 2.08 7.57 -1.78
C LEU A 110 1.20 6.91 -2.84
N PHE A 111 0.45 5.88 -2.46
CA PHE A 111 -0.28 5.01 -3.40
C PHE A 111 -1.80 5.26 -3.38
N GLY A 112 -2.30 5.97 -2.37
CA GLY A 112 -3.74 6.14 -2.17
C GLY A 112 -4.38 4.96 -1.43
N CYS A 113 -5.67 5.07 -1.16
CA CYS A 113 -6.48 4.02 -0.55
C CYS A 113 -7.98 4.26 -0.75
N ALA A 114 -8.75 3.17 -0.72
CA ALA A 114 -10.19 3.20 -0.51
C ALA A 114 -10.49 2.65 0.90
N LEU A 115 -11.06 3.47 1.77
CA LEU A 115 -11.32 3.10 3.16
C LEU A 115 -12.77 3.48 3.56
N PRO A 116 -13.62 2.49 3.88
CA PRO A 116 -14.95 2.76 4.42
C PRO A 116 -14.83 3.23 5.87
N LEU A 117 -15.39 4.42 6.19
CA LEU A 117 -15.33 5.01 7.53
C LEU A 117 -16.52 4.63 8.44
N GLY A 118 -17.45 3.81 7.95
CA GLY A 118 -18.65 3.38 8.71
C GLY A 118 -19.95 3.95 8.15
N GLU A 119 -21.07 3.61 8.78
CA GLU A 119 -22.41 4.03 8.34
C GLU A 119 -22.62 5.54 8.48
N GLY A 120 -23.21 6.18 7.46
CA GLY A 120 -23.48 7.61 7.45
C GLY A 120 -22.25 8.51 7.25
N VAL A 121 -21.04 7.95 7.19
CA VAL A 121 -19.79 8.68 6.94
C VAL A 121 -19.28 8.37 5.54
N ARG A 122 -18.92 9.41 4.78
CA ARG A 122 -18.37 9.25 3.43
C ARG A 122 -17.07 8.44 3.48
N SER A 123 -16.99 7.36 2.71
CA SER A 123 -15.76 6.59 2.52
C SER A 123 -14.64 7.47 1.96
N LEU A 124 -13.42 7.25 2.45
CA LEU A 124 -12.24 7.87 1.88
C LEU A 124 -11.89 7.19 0.55
N GLN A 125 -11.69 8.00 -0.47
CA GLN A 125 -11.19 7.57 -1.77
C GLN A 125 -10.06 8.51 -2.15
N ILE A 126 -8.83 8.05 -1.94
CA ILE A 126 -7.62 8.84 -2.10
C ILE A 126 -6.82 8.25 -3.25
N THR A 127 -6.46 9.09 -4.22
CA THR A 127 -5.50 8.74 -5.27
C THR A 127 -4.12 9.26 -4.87
N GLY A 128 -3.16 8.36 -4.71
CA GLY A 128 -1.78 8.75 -4.39
C GLY A 128 -1.02 9.29 -5.61
N PRO A 129 0.05 10.09 -5.40
CA PRO A 129 0.85 10.65 -6.47
C PRO A 129 1.72 9.60 -7.20
N VAL A 130 1.96 8.42 -6.62
CA VAL A 130 2.80 7.37 -7.21
C VAL A 130 1.91 6.29 -7.83
N GLN A 131 1.89 6.23 -9.15
CA GLN A 131 1.19 5.22 -9.95
C GLN A 131 2.21 4.50 -10.83
N PHE A 132 2.04 3.18 -10.97
CA PHE A 132 2.90 2.29 -11.76
C PHE A 132 2.16 1.86 -13.02
#